data_AF-A0A950EXL6-F1
#
_entry.id   AF-A0A950EXL6-F1
#
_cell.length_a   1.000
_cell.length_b   1.000
_cell.length_c   1.000
_cell.angle_alpha   90.00
_cell.angle_beta   90.00
_cell.angle_gamma   90.00
#
_symmetry.space_group_name_H-M   'P 1'
#
loop_
_entity.id
_entity.type
_entity.pdbx_description
1 polymer ?
#
loop_
_entity_poly.entity_id
_entity_poly.type
_entity_poly.pdbx_seq_one_letter_code
_entity_poly.pdbx_strand_id
1 'polypeptide(L)'
;MVSLFVGCDGRPWSESEIAGRLDSLLHAGRWVAAEASRYRMPLALGVCDTYFAVEDDSTERIEIGFAPEGDDMGPAEADQATRALILMSRGARQLGFRDATDMVEKIAARLPGSRSVWLLHIRRGGRSLAIPLDLTELQGVCLAVCYAREASFTEPVVKVPGPDPVTFVHELLHLFGATDKYGVPLSEFPPGAVTAYDVMRLDRTRLARLHVDPLTAAEIGWVSGMRGGH
;
A
#
# COMPACT_ATOMS: atom_id res chain seq x y z
N MET A 1 9.31 5.38 4.52
CA MET A 1 8.32 5.25 3.45
C MET A 1 8.66 6.27 2.38
N VAL A 2 8.94 5.82 1.16
CA VAL A 2 9.31 6.64 0.00
C VAL A 2 8.12 6.65 -0.96
N SER A 3 7.75 7.81 -1.50
CA SER A 3 6.59 7.93 -2.40
C SER A 3 7.01 8.26 -3.84
N LEU A 4 6.45 7.53 -4.79
CA LEU A 4 6.52 7.81 -6.22
C LEU A 4 5.10 8.08 -6.74
N PHE A 5 4.88 9.27 -7.28
CA PHE A 5 3.63 9.72 -7.87
C PHE A 5 3.72 9.62 -9.39
N VAL A 6 2.79 8.89 -10.01
CA VAL A 6 2.76 8.66 -11.45
C VAL A 6 1.46 9.20 -12.02
N GLY A 7 1.54 10.19 -12.91
CA GLY A 7 0.40 10.71 -13.67
C GLY A 7 0.08 9.79 -14.85
N CYS A 8 -1.05 9.07 -14.82
CA CYS A 8 -1.41 8.07 -15.84
C CYS A 8 -2.71 8.36 -16.60
N ASP A 9 -3.43 9.43 -16.26
CA ASP A 9 -4.71 9.87 -16.85
C ASP A 9 -4.52 11.06 -17.83
N GLY A 10 -3.28 11.28 -18.30
CA GLY A 10 -2.93 12.42 -19.14
C GLY A 10 -2.74 13.73 -18.38
N ARG A 11 -2.64 13.67 -17.04
CA ARG A 11 -2.30 14.82 -16.19
C ARG A 11 -1.26 14.42 -15.14
N PRO A 12 -0.38 15.36 -14.74
CA PRO A 12 0.47 15.16 -13.58
C PRO A 12 -0.35 15.19 -12.29
N TRP A 13 0.27 14.72 -11.20
CA TRP A 13 -0.19 15.04 -9.86
C TRP A 13 0.05 16.51 -9.55
N SER A 14 -0.96 17.20 -9.02
CA SER A 14 -0.78 18.55 -8.48
C SER A 14 -0.13 18.51 -7.10
N GLU A 15 0.58 19.58 -6.74
CA GLU A 15 1.17 19.77 -5.41
C GLU A 15 0.14 19.59 -4.29
N SER A 16 -1.09 20.08 -4.48
CA SER A 16 -2.16 19.93 -3.49
C SER A 16 -2.61 18.47 -3.29
N GLU A 17 -2.60 17.67 -4.35
CA GLU A 17 -2.95 16.25 -4.28
C GLU A 17 -1.82 15.46 -3.60
N ILE A 18 -0.57 15.77 -3.94
CA ILE A 18 0.63 15.17 -3.33
C ILE A 18 0.66 15.46 -1.82
N ALA A 19 0.52 16.73 -1.43
CA ALA A 19 0.50 17.14 -0.02
C ALA A 19 -0.57 16.39 0.76
N GLY A 20 -1.79 16.29 0.23
CA GLY A 20 -2.87 15.55 0.88
C GLY A 20 -2.58 14.04 1.04
N ARG A 21 -1.85 13.42 0.11
CA ARG A 21 -1.43 12.00 0.24
C ARG A 21 -0.34 11.83 1.28
N LEU A 22 0.65 12.72 1.29
CA LEU A 22 1.72 12.70 2.28
C LEU A 22 1.18 12.93 3.69
N ASP A 23 0.20 13.82 3.87
CA ASP A 23 -0.47 14.04 5.16
C ASP A 23 -1.22 12.79 5.64
N SER A 24 -1.98 12.14 4.75
CA SER A 24 -2.65 10.86 5.07
C SER A 24 -1.63 9.78 5.46
N LEU A 25 -0.51 9.70 4.75
CA LEU A 25 0.53 8.73 5.02
C LEU A 25 1.24 8.98 6.34
N LEU A 26 1.53 10.25 6.66
CA LEU A 26 2.08 10.66 7.95
C LEU A 26 1.10 10.30 9.08
N HIS A 27 -0.19 10.49 8.87
CA HIS A 27 -1.22 10.09 9.84
C HIS A 27 -1.27 8.58 10.03
N ALA A 28 -1.24 7.80 8.94
CA ALA A 28 -1.18 6.35 8.97
C ALA A 28 0.09 5.85 9.72
N GLY A 29 1.26 6.41 9.40
CA GLY A 29 2.51 6.06 10.07
C GLY A 29 2.49 6.32 11.59
N ARG A 30 1.94 7.46 12.02
CA ARG A 30 1.73 7.76 13.45
C ARG A 30 0.78 6.76 14.12
N TRP A 31 -0.29 6.38 13.44
CA TRP A 31 -1.25 5.41 13.95
C TRP A 31 -0.61 4.02 14.11
N VAL A 32 0.15 3.55 13.10
CA VAL A 32 0.83 2.24 13.17
C VAL A 32 1.88 2.22 14.28
N ALA A 33 2.64 3.30 14.44
CA ALA A 33 3.58 3.43 15.55
C ALA A 33 2.90 3.37 16.93
N ALA A 34 1.72 4.00 17.06
CA ALA A 34 0.94 3.95 18.29
C ALA A 34 0.44 2.52 18.59
N GLU A 35 -0.07 1.81 17.58
CA GLU A 35 -0.52 0.42 17.73
C GLU A 35 0.65 -0.52 18.05
N ALA A 36 1.79 -0.39 17.37
CA ALA A 36 3.00 -1.15 17.68
C ALA A 36 3.44 -0.93 19.14
N SER A 37 3.34 0.29 19.65
CA SER A 37 3.65 0.61 21.06
C SER A 37 2.75 -0.13 22.04
N ARG A 38 1.48 -0.36 21.72
CA ARG A 38 0.56 -1.17 22.56
C ARG A 38 1.04 -2.61 22.70
N TYR A 39 1.66 -3.14 21.65
CA TYR A 39 2.29 -4.45 21.64
C TYR A 39 3.76 -4.44 22.13
N ARG A 40 4.25 -3.29 22.61
CA ARG A 40 5.64 -3.07 23.06
C ARG A 40 6.68 -3.35 21.96
N MET A 41 6.28 -3.20 20.69
CA MET A 41 7.18 -3.37 19.57
C MET A 41 7.96 -2.09 19.30
N PRO A 42 9.30 -2.15 19.23
CA PRO A 42 10.14 -0.99 18.93
C PRO A 42 10.10 -0.70 17.42
N LEU A 43 9.00 -0.11 16.95
CA LEU A 43 8.78 0.27 15.56
C LEU A 43 8.83 1.79 15.40
N ALA A 44 9.75 2.27 14.56
CA ALA A 44 9.79 3.65 14.11
C ALA A 44 9.44 3.70 12.61
N LEU A 45 8.35 4.38 12.27
CA LEU A 45 7.94 4.62 10.89
C LEU A 45 8.11 6.10 10.54
N GLY A 46 8.88 6.38 9.51
CA GLY A 46 9.05 7.72 8.93
C GLY A 46 8.56 7.78 7.50
N VAL A 47 8.00 8.91 7.10
CA VAL A 47 7.80 9.28 5.70
C VAL A 47 9.04 10.06 5.27
N CYS A 48 9.60 9.73 4.10
CA CYS A 48 10.72 10.48 3.56
C CYS A 48 10.23 11.84 3.05
N ASP A 49 10.96 12.90 3.38
CA ASP A 49 10.64 14.28 2.96
C ASP A 49 10.81 14.48 1.45
N THR A 50 11.50 13.55 0.78
CA THR A 50 11.62 13.51 -0.68
C THR A 50 10.61 12.54 -1.27
N TYR A 51 9.79 13.05 -2.18
CA TYR A 51 8.95 12.27 -3.10
C TYR A 51 9.41 12.48 -4.54
N PHE A 52 8.97 11.59 -5.41
CA PHE A 52 9.22 11.67 -6.85
C PHE A 52 7.88 11.79 -7.58
N ALA A 53 7.83 12.61 -8.62
CA ALA A 53 6.66 12.76 -9.47
C ALA A 53 7.07 12.65 -10.94
N VAL A 54 6.33 11.83 -11.70
CA VAL A 54 6.56 11.55 -13.11
C VAL A 54 5.22 11.44 -13.85
N GLU A 55 5.25 11.53 -15.17
CA GLU A 55 4.09 11.26 -16.03
C GLU A 55 4.33 9.97 -16.80
N ASP A 56 3.34 9.08 -16.89
CA ASP A 56 3.42 7.93 -17.79
C ASP A 56 3.28 8.42 -19.23
N ASP A 57 4.39 8.43 -19.96
CA ASP A 57 4.52 8.90 -21.34
C ASP A 57 4.12 7.83 -22.38
N SER A 58 3.65 6.67 -21.91
CA SER A 58 3.25 5.53 -22.74
C SER A 58 1.89 5.73 -23.40
N THR A 59 1.83 5.49 -24.71
CA THR A 59 0.57 5.34 -25.45
C THR A 59 -0.13 4.01 -25.17
N GLU A 60 0.63 2.99 -24.77
CA GLU A 60 0.07 1.73 -24.27
C GLU A 60 -0.49 2.01 -22.88
N ARG A 61 -1.83 2.08 -22.79
CA ARG A 61 -2.49 2.12 -21.50
C ARG A 61 -2.24 0.77 -20.84
N ILE A 62 -1.58 0.80 -19.70
CA ILE A 62 -1.62 -0.33 -18.77
C ILE A 62 -3.07 -0.38 -18.25
N GLU A 63 -3.90 -1.19 -18.91
CA GLU A 63 -5.23 -1.54 -18.41
C GLU A 63 -5.01 -2.42 -17.19
N ILE A 64 -5.52 -2.03 -16.03
CA ILE A 64 -5.45 -2.84 -14.82
C ILE A 64 -6.58 -3.86 -14.93
N GLY A 65 -6.25 -5.09 -15.34
CA GLY A 65 -7.20 -6.18 -15.48
C GLY A 65 -7.73 -6.69 -14.13
N PHE A 66 -9.01 -7.07 -14.12
CA PHE A 66 -9.68 -7.73 -13.00
C PHE A 66 -9.92 -9.23 -13.35
N ALA A 67 -9.59 -10.14 -12.44
CA ALA A 67 -9.93 -11.56 -12.46
C ALA A 67 -10.91 -11.91 -11.32
N PRO A 68 -11.68 -13.02 -11.42
CA PRO A 68 -12.58 -13.43 -10.35
C PRO A 68 -11.82 -13.76 -9.05
N GLU A 69 -12.32 -13.23 -7.93
CA GLU A 69 -11.84 -13.45 -6.57
C GLU A 69 -13.06 -13.80 -5.68
N GLY A 70 -13.35 -15.10 -5.56
CA GLY A 70 -14.59 -15.57 -4.90
C GLY A 70 -15.84 -15.16 -5.69
N ASP A 71 -16.79 -14.50 -5.03
CA ASP A 71 -18.01 -13.93 -5.65
C ASP A 71 -17.78 -12.53 -6.25
N ASP A 72 -16.59 -11.94 -6.09
CA ASP A 72 -16.25 -10.60 -6.57
C ASP A 72 -15.26 -10.63 -7.76
N MET A 73 -15.17 -9.54 -8.51
CA MET A 73 -14.11 -9.33 -9.50
C MET A 73 -12.95 -8.58 -8.83
N GLY A 74 -11.86 -9.30 -8.56
CA GLY A 74 -10.62 -8.78 -7.97
C GLY A 74 -9.56 -8.44 -9.02
N PRO A 75 -8.51 -7.70 -8.68
CA PRO A 75 -7.32 -7.57 -9.52
C PRO A 75 -6.61 -8.93 -9.79
N ALA A 76 -6.12 -9.20 -11.01
CA ALA A 76 -5.25 -10.37 -11.26
C ALA A 76 -3.81 -10.09 -10.74
N GLU A 77 -3.53 -10.42 -9.48
CA GLU A 77 -2.32 -10.03 -8.71
C GLU A 77 -0.99 -10.13 -9.47
N ALA A 78 -0.74 -11.24 -10.19
CA ALA A 78 0.53 -11.49 -10.89
C ALA A 78 0.80 -10.49 -12.05
N ASP A 79 -0.26 -10.08 -12.75
CA ASP A 79 -0.17 -9.12 -13.85
C ASP A 79 0.01 -7.69 -13.30
N GLN A 80 -0.52 -7.41 -12.09
CA GLN A 80 -0.42 -6.10 -11.46
C GLN A 80 0.95 -5.79 -10.88
N ALA A 81 1.62 -6.79 -10.27
CA ALA A 81 3.00 -6.64 -9.84
C ALA A 81 3.93 -6.31 -11.00
N THR A 82 3.81 -7.07 -12.09
CA THR A 82 4.58 -6.83 -13.31
C THR A 82 4.33 -5.42 -13.85
N ARG A 83 3.07 -5.01 -13.95
CA ARG A 83 2.68 -3.68 -14.44
C ARG A 83 3.18 -2.53 -13.57
N ALA A 84 3.06 -2.67 -12.25
CA ALA A 84 3.48 -1.64 -11.32
C ALA A 84 5.02 -1.50 -11.31
N LEU A 85 5.76 -2.60 -11.48
CA LEU A 85 7.22 -2.59 -11.68
C LEU A 85 7.63 -1.97 -13.02
N ILE A 86 6.88 -2.22 -14.10
CA ILE A 86 7.10 -1.57 -15.40
C ILE A 86 6.90 -0.05 -15.27
N LEU A 87 5.80 0.38 -14.65
CA LEU A 87 5.52 1.80 -14.40
C LEU A 87 6.62 2.46 -13.56
N MET A 88 7.01 1.82 -12.46
CA MET A 88 8.08 2.31 -11.60
C MET A 88 9.41 2.41 -12.38
N SER A 89 9.73 1.45 -13.25
CA SER A 89 10.96 1.46 -14.04
C SER A 89 10.96 2.53 -15.13
N ARG A 90 9.81 2.78 -15.77
CA ARG A 90 9.65 3.90 -16.72
C ARG A 90 9.80 5.24 -16.00
N GLY A 91 9.12 5.41 -14.88
CA GLY A 91 9.27 6.59 -14.02
C GLY A 91 10.71 6.81 -13.56
N ALA A 92 11.40 5.76 -13.12
CA ALA A 92 12.79 5.80 -12.71
C ALA A 92 13.70 6.33 -13.85
N ARG A 93 13.49 5.91 -15.09
CA ARG A 93 14.24 6.40 -16.25
C ARG A 93 14.04 7.88 -16.52
N GLN A 94 12.81 8.38 -16.39
CA GLN A 94 12.54 9.81 -16.53
C GLN A 94 13.26 10.65 -15.45
N LEU A 95 13.45 10.07 -14.27
CA LEU A 95 14.21 10.69 -13.17
C LEU A 95 15.74 10.52 -13.31
N GLY A 96 16.22 9.93 -14.40
CA GLY A 96 17.64 9.74 -14.70
C GLY A 96 18.28 8.48 -14.11
N PHE A 97 17.48 7.55 -13.57
CA PHE A 97 17.95 6.23 -13.15
C PHE A 97 17.94 5.23 -14.32
N ARG A 98 18.62 4.10 -14.17
CA ARG A 98 18.62 3.04 -15.20
C ARG A 98 17.25 2.35 -15.31
N ASP A 99 16.67 2.05 -14.15
CA ASP A 99 15.44 1.29 -13.94
C ASP A 99 14.99 1.42 -12.47
N ALA A 100 13.91 0.73 -12.09
CA ALA A 100 13.40 0.74 -10.71
C ALA A 100 14.42 0.18 -9.70
N THR A 101 15.20 -0.83 -10.07
CA THR A 101 16.24 -1.42 -9.23
C THR A 101 17.30 -0.39 -8.88
N ASP A 102 17.87 0.27 -9.89
CA ASP A 102 18.90 1.30 -9.72
C ASP A 102 18.39 2.48 -8.87
N MET A 103 17.12 2.87 -9.04
CA MET A 103 16.48 3.91 -8.22
C MET A 103 16.39 3.47 -6.75
N VAL A 104 15.88 2.27 -6.49
CA VAL A 104 15.70 1.73 -5.14
C VAL A 104 17.04 1.63 -4.42
N GLU A 105 18.05 1.05 -5.07
CA GLU A 105 19.38 0.86 -4.48
C GLU A 105 20.02 2.21 -4.12
N LYS A 106 19.99 3.19 -5.03
CA LYS A 106 20.57 4.51 -4.80
C LYS A 106 19.86 5.31 -3.71
N ILE A 107 18.54 5.17 -3.60
CA ILE A 107 17.77 5.82 -2.53
C ILE A 107 17.97 5.09 -1.20
N ALA A 108 17.99 3.76 -1.19
CA ALA A 108 18.27 2.98 0.01
C ALA A 108 19.66 3.29 0.58
N ALA A 109 20.67 3.48 -0.27
CA ALA A 109 22.02 3.89 0.15
C ALA A 109 22.05 5.25 0.89
N ARG A 110 21.03 6.10 0.71
CA ARG A 110 20.87 7.39 1.41
C ARG A 110 20.09 7.28 2.72
N LEU A 111 19.53 6.11 3.02
CA LEU A 111 18.72 5.84 4.21
C LEU A 111 19.37 4.73 5.07
N PRO A 112 20.62 4.91 5.55
CA PRO A 112 21.33 3.86 6.28
C PRO A 112 20.59 3.48 7.57
N GLY A 113 20.57 2.18 7.87
CA GLY A 113 19.91 1.63 9.06
C GLY A 113 18.39 1.58 9.00
N SER A 114 17.78 1.92 7.85
CA SER A 114 16.33 1.86 7.63
C SER A 114 15.98 0.86 6.54
N ARG A 115 14.86 0.15 6.71
CA ARG A 115 14.20 -0.57 5.61
C ARG A 115 13.29 0.40 4.87
N SER A 116 13.49 0.51 3.56
CA SER A 116 12.61 1.33 2.72
C SER A 116 11.32 0.58 2.40
N VAL A 117 10.22 1.33 2.30
CA VAL A 117 8.91 0.87 1.80
C VAL A 117 8.54 1.86 0.72
N TRP A 118 8.20 1.39 -0.47
CA TRP A 118 7.89 2.22 -1.63
C TRP A 118 6.38 2.28 -1.87
N LEU A 119 5.85 3.49 -1.94
CA LEU A 119 4.43 3.72 -2.16
C LEU A 119 4.26 4.32 -3.54
N LEU A 120 3.56 3.59 -4.41
CA LEU A 120 3.30 3.98 -5.78
C LEU A 120 1.89 4.57 -5.87
N HIS A 121 1.83 5.88 -6.07
CA HIS A 121 0.59 6.63 -6.19
C HIS A 121 0.28 6.82 -7.67
N ILE A 122 -0.52 5.92 -8.24
CA ILE A 122 -0.90 5.96 -9.64
C ILE A 122 -2.16 6.83 -9.79
N ARG A 123 -2.11 7.83 -10.68
CA ARG A 123 -3.26 8.69 -10.99
C ARG A 123 -4.25 7.98 -11.92
N ARG A 124 -4.90 6.91 -11.44
CA ARG A 124 -5.91 6.10 -12.16
C ARG A 124 -6.86 5.37 -11.20
N GLY A 125 -7.98 4.89 -11.75
CA GLY A 125 -8.92 3.96 -11.12
C GLY A 125 -8.38 2.65 -10.59
N GLY A 126 -8.94 2.12 -9.48
CA GLY A 126 -8.68 0.75 -9.02
C GLY A 126 -8.92 0.51 -7.52
N ARG A 127 -8.60 -0.72 -7.05
CA ARG A 127 -8.55 -1.17 -5.64
C ARG A 127 -7.10 -1.21 -5.19
N SER A 128 -6.77 -0.59 -4.05
CA SER A 128 -5.41 -0.64 -3.48
C SER A 128 -4.92 -2.08 -3.29
N LEU A 129 -3.60 -2.26 -3.45
CA LEU A 129 -2.93 -3.54 -3.33
C LEU A 129 -1.52 -3.33 -2.77
N ALA A 130 -1.13 -4.16 -1.82
CA ALA A 130 0.24 -4.33 -1.40
C ALA A 130 0.86 -5.53 -2.12
N ILE A 131 2.03 -5.33 -2.71
CA ILE A 131 2.76 -6.39 -3.40
C ILE A 131 3.81 -6.97 -2.43
N PRO A 132 3.66 -8.25 -2.03
CA PRO A 132 4.59 -8.92 -1.15
C PRO A 132 6.03 -8.91 -1.70
N LEU A 133 6.99 -8.84 -0.77
CA LEU A 133 8.42 -8.75 -1.09
C LEU A 133 8.97 -9.98 -1.82
N ASP A 134 8.38 -11.15 -1.61
CA ASP A 134 8.73 -12.40 -2.29
C ASP A 134 8.30 -12.42 -3.76
N LEU A 135 7.35 -11.55 -4.15
CA LEU A 135 6.95 -11.35 -5.54
C LEU A 135 7.77 -10.28 -6.26
N THR A 136 8.58 -9.50 -5.53
CA THR A 136 9.48 -8.50 -6.10
C THR A 136 10.92 -8.97 -5.95
N GLU A 137 11.63 -9.27 -7.05
CA GLU A 137 13.08 -9.54 -7.02
C GLU A 137 13.91 -8.34 -6.49
N LEU A 138 13.25 -7.20 -6.25
CA LEU A 138 13.82 -6.00 -5.66
C LEU A 138 13.86 -6.13 -4.13
N GLN A 139 15.02 -6.49 -3.58
CA GLN A 139 15.21 -6.56 -2.14
C GLN A 139 14.85 -5.22 -1.46
N GLY A 140 13.81 -5.24 -0.62
CA GLY A 140 13.40 -4.07 0.15
C GLY A 140 12.45 -3.11 -0.58
N VAL A 141 11.82 -3.52 -1.68
CA VAL A 141 10.73 -2.77 -2.32
C VAL A 141 9.41 -3.43 -1.98
N CYS A 142 8.79 -2.94 -0.92
CA CYS A 142 7.37 -3.17 -0.72
C CYS A 142 6.62 -2.15 -1.57
N LEU A 143 5.83 -2.56 -2.57
CA LEU A 143 5.07 -1.66 -3.43
C LEU A 143 3.62 -1.63 -2.97
N ALA A 144 3.16 -0.53 -2.37
CA ALA A 144 1.73 -0.32 -2.18
C ALA A 144 1.20 0.54 -3.33
N VAL A 145 0.32 -0.03 -4.15
CA VAL A 145 -0.34 0.68 -5.24
C VAL A 145 -1.62 1.28 -4.69
N CYS A 146 -1.67 2.60 -4.66
CA CYS A 146 -2.79 3.37 -4.15
C CYS A 146 -3.62 3.90 -5.32
N TYR A 147 -4.80 3.32 -5.54
CA TYR A 147 -5.67 3.67 -6.68
C TYR A 147 -6.82 4.62 -6.29
N ALA A 148 -7.48 5.16 -7.31
CA ALA A 148 -8.59 6.09 -7.21
C ALA A 148 -9.80 5.64 -8.06
N ARG A 149 -10.54 4.60 -7.64
CA ARG A 149 -11.86 4.12 -8.16
C ARG A 149 -12.28 4.59 -9.57
N GLU A 150 -12.09 3.77 -10.60
CA GLU A 150 -12.87 3.78 -11.85
C GLU A 150 -13.35 2.35 -12.13
N ALA A 151 -14.59 2.06 -11.77
CA ALA A 151 -15.34 0.98 -12.41
C ALA A 151 -16.82 1.36 -12.63
N SER A 152 -17.21 2.62 -12.37
CA SER A 152 -18.62 3.03 -12.44
C SER A 152 -18.86 4.49 -12.82
N PHE A 153 -17.83 5.27 -13.15
CA PHE A 153 -18.03 6.68 -13.50
C PHE A 153 -17.99 6.86 -15.01
N THR A 154 -19.15 7.18 -15.59
CA THR A 154 -19.30 7.66 -16.97
C THR A 154 -18.82 9.10 -17.17
N GLU A 155 -18.39 9.77 -16.11
CA GLU A 155 -18.05 11.19 -16.09
C GLU A 155 -16.56 11.41 -15.78
N PRO A 156 -15.91 12.47 -16.32
CA PRO A 156 -14.53 12.80 -16.02
C PRO A 156 -14.31 12.98 -14.52
N VAL A 157 -13.24 12.39 -13.98
CA VAL A 157 -12.88 12.51 -12.56
C VAL A 157 -12.63 13.98 -12.20
N VAL A 158 -13.60 14.62 -11.53
CA VAL A 158 -13.52 16.03 -11.08
C VAL A 158 -12.51 16.20 -9.93
N LYS A 159 -12.27 15.14 -9.16
CA LYS A 159 -11.28 15.06 -8.07
C LYS A 159 -10.85 13.61 -7.90
N VAL A 160 -9.55 13.32 -7.92
CA VAL A 160 -9.02 11.96 -7.74
C VAL A 160 -9.40 11.46 -6.33
N PRO A 161 -10.29 10.46 -6.17
CA PRO A 161 -10.56 9.88 -4.86
C PRO A 161 -9.26 9.35 -4.27
N GLY A 162 -9.01 9.67 -3.00
CA GLY A 162 -7.77 9.31 -2.34
C GLY A 162 -7.92 8.13 -1.41
N PRO A 163 -6.89 7.27 -1.28
CA PRO A 163 -6.83 6.39 -0.14
C PRO A 163 -6.88 7.25 1.10
N ASP A 164 -7.85 6.94 1.95
CA ASP A 164 -7.88 7.51 3.28
C ASP A 164 -6.75 6.87 4.12
N PRO A 165 -6.45 7.42 5.29
CA PRO A 165 -5.44 6.84 6.16
C PRO A 165 -5.70 5.37 6.54
N VAL A 166 -6.95 4.89 6.54
CA VAL A 166 -7.28 3.48 6.80
C VAL A 166 -6.74 2.61 5.69
N THR A 167 -6.97 2.98 4.43
CA THR A 167 -6.40 2.26 3.28
C THR A 167 -4.88 2.20 3.36
N PHE A 168 -4.20 3.30 3.66
CA PHE A 168 -2.73 3.29 3.80
C PHE A 168 -2.25 2.34 4.89
N VAL A 169 -2.91 2.31 6.05
CA VAL A 169 -2.56 1.38 7.12
C VAL A 169 -2.78 -0.06 6.69
N HIS A 170 -3.94 -0.36 6.11
CA HIS A 170 -4.31 -1.69 5.65
C HIS A 170 -3.27 -2.26 4.66
N GLU A 171 -2.98 -1.52 3.59
CA GLU A 171 -1.95 -1.94 2.62
C GLU A 171 -0.56 -2.03 3.25
N LEU A 172 -0.21 -1.11 4.16
CA LEU A 172 1.08 -1.15 4.83
C LEU A 172 1.25 -2.42 5.66
N LEU A 173 0.20 -2.92 6.31
CA LEU A 173 0.28 -4.13 7.12
C LEU A 173 0.42 -5.41 6.28
N HIS A 174 -0.18 -5.47 5.09
CA HIS A 174 0.07 -6.56 4.14
C HIS A 174 1.55 -6.70 3.78
N LEU A 175 2.29 -5.58 3.71
CA LEU A 175 3.74 -5.60 3.45
C LEU A 175 4.55 -6.33 4.53
N PHE A 176 3.94 -6.55 5.71
CA PHE A 176 4.54 -7.30 6.81
C PHE A 176 3.90 -8.68 7.01
N GLY A 177 3.02 -9.12 6.09
CA GLY A 177 2.42 -10.45 6.11
C GLY A 177 1.04 -10.52 6.73
N ALA A 178 0.38 -9.39 7.01
CA ALA A 178 -1.02 -9.41 7.45
C ALA A 178 -1.92 -9.98 6.35
N THR A 179 -2.94 -10.74 6.74
CA THR A 179 -3.95 -11.28 5.81
C THR A 179 -5.26 -10.50 5.90
N ASP A 180 -5.99 -10.47 4.79
CA ASP A 180 -7.35 -9.94 4.75
C ASP A 180 -8.30 -10.77 5.61
N LYS A 181 -9.16 -10.09 6.36
CA LYS A 181 -10.13 -10.71 7.28
C LYS A 181 -11.58 -10.34 6.97
N TYR A 182 -11.80 -9.48 5.98
CA TYR A 182 -13.15 -9.21 5.49
C TYR A 182 -13.71 -10.42 4.74
N GLY A 183 -15.03 -10.50 4.61
CA GLY A 183 -15.70 -11.67 4.00
C GLY A 183 -15.75 -12.92 4.89
N VAL A 184 -14.92 -13.01 5.93
CA VAL A 184 -14.88 -14.15 6.87
C VAL A 184 -15.72 -13.86 8.13
N PRO A 185 -16.66 -14.75 8.50
CA PRO A 185 -17.42 -14.65 9.74
C PRO A 185 -16.52 -14.65 10.99
N LEU A 186 -16.85 -13.84 12.01
CA LEU A 186 -16.07 -13.78 13.26
C LEU A 186 -15.97 -15.14 13.99
N SER A 187 -16.94 -16.03 13.78
CA SER A 187 -16.96 -17.38 14.35
C SER A 187 -15.88 -18.31 13.79
N GLU A 188 -15.26 -17.96 12.66
CA GLU A 188 -14.16 -18.75 12.07
C GLU A 188 -12.80 -18.42 12.68
N PHE A 189 -12.72 -17.34 13.46
CA PHE A 189 -11.50 -16.97 14.18
C PHE A 189 -11.54 -17.47 15.63
N PRO A 190 -10.37 -17.76 16.25
CA PRO A 190 -10.31 -18.02 17.67
C PRO A 190 -10.93 -16.85 18.49
N PRO A 191 -11.60 -17.13 19.61
CA PRO A 191 -12.26 -16.10 20.40
C PRO A 191 -11.30 -14.95 20.79
N GLY A 192 -11.67 -13.72 20.42
CA GLY A 192 -10.89 -12.52 20.72
C GLY A 192 -9.64 -12.32 19.86
N ALA A 193 -9.38 -13.19 18.88
CA ALA A 193 -8.25 -13.06 17.98
C ALA A 193 -8.48 -12.01 16.88
N VAL A 194 -9.76 -11.83 16.49
CA VAL A 194 -10.22 -10.84 15.50
C VAL A 194 -11.56 -10.27 15.98
N THR A 195 -11.75 -8.97 15.83
CA THR A 195 -12.98 -8.23 16.15
C THR A 195 -13.43 -7.39 14.95
N ALA A 196 -14.66 -6.85 14.99
CA ALA A 196 -15.15 -5.93 13.97
C ALA A 196 -14.39 -4.58 13.88
N TYR A 197 -13.36 -4.40 14.69
CA TYR A 197 -12.54 -3.20 14.74
C TYR A 197 -11.10 -3.46 14.27
N ASP A 198 -10.78 -4.68 13.83
CA ASP A 198 -9.50 -4.94 13.17
C ASP A 198 -9.40 -4.12 11.89
N VAL A 199 -8.25 -3.47 11.68
CA VAL A 199 -7.96 -2.73 10.44
C VAL A 199 -7.92 -3.66 9.22
N MET A 200 -7.60 -4.94 9.40
CA MET A 200 -7.61 -5.93 8.30
C MET A 200 -9.03 -6.42 7.91
N ARG A 201 -10.08 -5.98 8.61
CA ARG A 201 -11.48 -6.23 8.23
C ARG A 201 -12.14 -5.11 7.45
N LEU A 202 -11.63 -3.87 7.53
CA LEU A 202 -12.20 -2.69 6.87
C LEU A 202 -13.69 -2.42 7.17
N ASP A 203 -14.26 -2.97 8.25
CA ASP A 203 -15.66 -2.78 8.65
C ASP A 203 -15.98 -1.35 9.12
N ARG A 204 -14.96 -0.50 9.29
CA ARG A 204 -15.07 0.90 9.73
C ARG A 204 -14.14 1.79 8.91
N THR A 205 -14.58 3.03 8.66
CA THR A 205 -13.88 4.00 7.80
C THR A 205 -13.08 5.06 8.56
N ARG A 206 -12.93 4.93 9.89
CA ARG A 206 -12.19 5.89 10.73
C ARG A 206 -11.11 5.18 11.52
N LEU A 207 -9.85 5.55 11.32
CA LEU A 207 -8.70 5.01 12.06
C LEU A 207 -8.86 5.05 13.58
N ALA A 208 -9.49 6.10 14.12
CA ALA A 208 -9.73 6.24 15.56
C ALA A 208 -10.67 5.16 16.15
N ARG A 209 -11.35 4.39 15.30
CA ARG A 209 -12.22 3.27 15.70
C ARG A 209 -11.60 1.91 15.38
N LEU A 210 -10.43 1.89 14.76
CA LEU A 210 -9.75 0.67 14.37
C LEU A 210 -8.57 0.41 15.31
N HIS A 211 -8.11 -0.84 15.33
CA HIS A 211 -6.87 -1.25 15.98
C HIS A 211 -6.27 -2.43 15.22
N VAL A 212 -5.04 -2.80 15.59
CA VAL A 212 -4.44 -4.08 15.17
C VAL A 212 -4.87 -5.15 16.17
N ASP A 213 -5.69 -6.10 15.73
CA ASP A 213 -6.13 -7.21 16.58
C ASP A 213 -5.02 -8.26 16.80
N PRO A 214 -5.14 -9.12 17.82
CA PRO A 214 -4.08 -10.07 18.18
C PRO A 214 -3.64 -10.99 17.06
N LEU A 215 -4.56 -11.46 16.20
CA LEU A 215 -4.19 -12.31 15.06
C LEU A 215 -3.33 -11.53 14.06
N THR A 216 -3.77 -10.33 13.65
CA THR A 216 -2.99 -9.45 12.77
C THR A 216 -1.63 -9.13 13.38
N ALA A 217 -1.57 -8.83 14.67
CA ALA A 217 -0.31 -8.57 15.36
C ALA A 217 0.63 -9.78 15.35
N ALA A 218 0.10 -11.01 15.44
CA ALA A 218 0.90 -12.23 15.32
C ALA A 218 1.43 -12.46 13.89
N GLU A 219 0.59 -12.24 12.87
CA GLU A 219 0.96 -12.37 11.45
C GLU A 219 2.14 -11.46 11.09
N ILE A 220 2.10 -10.20 11.53
CA ILE A 220 3.16 -9.22 11.27
C ILE A 220 4.33 -9.30 12.26
N GLY A 221 4.36 -10.32 13.12
CA GLY A 221 5.47 -10.59 14.03
C GLY A 221 5.57 -9.66 15.24
N TRP A 222 4.51 -8.92 15.59
CA TRP A 222 4.46 -8.08 16.78
C TRP A 222 4.21 -8.85 18.08
N VAL A 223 3.67 -10.06 17.98
CA VAL A 223 3.49 -10.95 19.13
C VAL A 223 4.18 -12.28 18.84
N SER A 224 5.20 -12.61 19.64
CA SER A 224 5.78 -13.95 19.67
C SER A 224 4.90 -14.86 20.52
N GLY A 225 3.84 -15.45 19.96
CA GLY A 225 2.95 -16.29 20.77
C GLY A 225 1.82 -17.07 20.10
N MET A 226 1.40 -16.72 18.87
CA MET A 226 0.37 -17.51 18.16
C MET A 226 0.96 -18.24 16.95
N ARG A 227 1.97 -19.09 17.18
CA ARG A 227 2.15 -20.25 16.30
C ARG A 227 0.99 -21.19 16.61
N GLY A 228 -0.02 -21.21 15.73
CA GLY A 228 -1.08 -22.21 15.78
C GLY A 228 -0.46 -23.60 15.87
N GLY A 229 -0.94 -24.36 16.85
CA GLY A 229 -0.56 -25.76 17.03
C GLY A 229 -1.16 -26.62 15.93
N HIS A 230 -0.30 -27.52 15.43
CA HIS A 230 -0.55 -28.74 14.64
C HIS A 230 -1.19 -28.60 13.25
#